data_AF-A0A453SVP3-F1
#
_entry.id   AF-A0A453SVP3-F1
#
_cell.length_a   1.000
_cell.length_b   1.000
_cell.length_c   1.000
_cell.angle_alpha   90.00
_cell.angle_beta   90.00
_cell.angle_gamma   90.00
#
_symmetry.space_group_name_H-M   'P 1'
#
loop_
_entity.id
_entity.type
_entity.pdbx_description
1 polymer ?
#
loop_
_entity_poly.entity_id
_entity_poly.type
_entity_poly.pdbx_seq_one_letter_code
_entity_poly.pdbx_strand_id
1 'polypeptide(L)'
;MKVKADRDESSPYAAMLASQDVATRCKLRATGGNKTKTPGPGAQFALRALARSGMKIGRIEDVTPVPTDSTRRKGGRRGRRL
;
A
#
# COMPACT_ATOMS: atom_id res chain seq x y z
N MET A 1 8.30 14.03 4.03
CA MET A 1 7.39 13.66 2.91
C MET A 1 8.20 13.69 1.62
N LYS A 2 8.13 12.67 0.75
CA LYS A 2 9.02 12.55 -0.44
C LYS A 2 8.56 13.34 -1.67
N VAL A 3 7.30 13.76 -1.69
CA VAL A 3 6.70 14.59 -2.76
C VAL A 3 5.93 15.75 -2.13
N LYS A 4 5.80 16.86 -2.88
CA LYS A 4 5.14 18.10 -2.42
C LYS A 4 3.67 18.22 -2.86
N ALA A 5 3.24 17.42 -3.83
CA ALA A 5 1.90 17.46 -4.37
C ALA A 5 1.11 16.23 -3.92
N ASP A 6 -0.09 16.46 -3.36
CA ASP A 6 -0.95 15.41 -2.79
C ASP A 6 -1.30 14.31 -3.82
N ARG A 7 -1.42 14.71 -5.10
CA ARG A 7 -1.72 13.78 -6.21
C ARG A 7 -0.64 12.69 -6.39
N ASP A 8 0.60 13.00 -6.04
CA ASP A 8 1.77 12.16 -6.29
C ASP A 8 2.12 11.26 -5.10
N GLU A 9 1.41 11.39 -3.97
CA GLU A 9 1.67 10.62 -2.76
C GLU A 9 1.58 9.11 -2.98
N SER A 10 0.64 8.68 -3.82
CA SER A 10 0.46 7.26 -4.17
C SER A 10 1.32 6.79 -5.35
N SER A 11 2.12 7.69 -5.94
CA SER A 11 2.88 7.38 -7.15
C SER A 11 3.97 6.33 -6.89
N PRO A 12 4.28 5.49 -7.88
CA PRO A 12 5.41 4.56 -7.82
C PRO A 12 6.74 5.24 -7.49
N TYR A 13 6.95 6.46 -8.02
CA TYR A 13 8.17 7.24 -7.79
C TYR A 13 8.33 7.63 -6.32
N ALA A 14 7.27 8.17 -5.71
CA ALA A 14 7.26 8.51 -4.29
C ALA A 14 7.53 7.28 -3.41
N ALA A 15 6.94 6.13 -3.77
CA ALA A 15 7.14 4.88 -3.04
C ALA A 15 8.59 4.38 -3.09
N MET A 16 9.27 4.49 -4.24
CA MET A 16 10.68 4.08 -4.37
C MET A 16 11.59 4.96 -3.51
N LEU A 17 11.43 6.29 -3.56
CA LEU A 17 12.20 7.21 -2.73
C LEU A 17 11.97 7.01 -1.24
N ALA A 18 10.73 6.69 -0.83
CA ALA A 18 10.40 6.40 0.56
C ALA A 18 11.01 5.07 1.03
N SER A 19 11.07 4.07 0.13
CA SER A 19 11.58 2.74 0.47
C SER A 19 13.10 2.71 0.67
N GLN A 20 13.84 3.66 0.09
CA GLN A 20 15.27 3.79 0.34
C GLN A 20 15.59 4.19 1.80
N ASP A 21 14.71 4.99 2.43
CA ASP A 21 14.92 5.44 3.81
C ASP A 21 14.54 4.37 4.85
N VAL A 22 13.63 3.46 4.51
CA VAL A 22 13.03 2.51 5.46
C VAL A 22 13.66 1.14 5.30
N ALA A 23 14.76 0.90 6.02
CA ALA A 23 15.58 -0.30 5.86
C ALA A 23 15.29 -1.43 6.88
N THR A 24 14.14 -1.47 7.54
CA THR A 24 13.89 -2.46 8.62
C THR A 24 12.46 -2.98 8.66
N ARG A 25 12.29 -4.25 8.24
CA ARG A 25 11.14 -5.15 8.51
C ARG A 25 9.76 -4.66 8.05
N CYS A 26 9.61 -4.44 6.74
CA CYS A 26 8.34 -4.03 6.11
C CYS A 26 7.43 -5.24 5.78
N LYS A 27 6.12 -5.11 6.00
CA LYS A 27 5.06 -6.05 5.55
C LYS A 27 4.14 -5.37 4.54
N LEU A 28 3.55 -6.14 3.62
CA LEU A 28 2.55 -5.62 2.69
C LEU A 28 1.19 -5.47 3.38
N ARG A 29 0.57 -4.28 3.25
CA ARG A 29 -0.75 -4.01 3.83
C ARG A 29 -1.53 -3.03 2.95
N ALA A 30 -2.72 -3.43 2.53
CA ALA A 30 -3.72 -2.53 1.98
C ALA A 30 -4.60 -1.94 3.09
N THR A 31 -5.45 -0.98 2.74
CA THR A 31 -6.34 -0.30 3.69
C THR A 31 -7.29 -1.28 4.41
N GLY A 32 -7.81 -2.27 3.68
CA GLY A 32 -8.54 -3.41 4.25
C GLY A 32 -9.89 -3.06 4.91
N GLY A 33 -10.46 -4.05 5.61
CA GLY A 33 -11.77 -3.93 6.25
C GLY A 33 -12.88 -3.70 5.22
N ASN A 34 -13.66 -2.63 5.42
CA ASN A 34 -14.72 -2.24 4.47
C ASN A 34 -14.20 -1.50 3.25
N LYS A 35 -12.94 -1.07 3.26
CA LYS A 35 -12.31 -0.34 2.14
C LYS A 35 -11.68 -1.34 1.17
N THR A 36 -10.89 -0.83 0.24
CA THR A 36 -10.17 -1.63 -0.75
C THR A 36 -9.15 -2.53 -0.05
N LYS A 37 -9.19 -3.82 -0.38
CA LYS A 37 -8.25 -4.84 0.10
C LYS A 37 -7.03 -5.01 -0.81
N THR A 38 -7.08 -4.42 -2.00
CA THR A 38 -5.98 -4.42 -2.96
C THR A 38 -4.92 -3.40 -2.52
N PRO A 39 -3.64 -3.80 -2.39
CA PRO A 39 -2.55 -2.87 -2.17
C PRO A 39 -2.46 -1.84 -3.30
N GLY A 40 -2.05 -0.61 -2.96
CA GLY A 40 -1.90 0.47 -3.93
C GLY A 40 -0.71 0.26 -4.89
N PRO A 41 -0.62 1.08 -5.96
CA PRO A 41 0.40 0.92 -7.00
C PRO A 41 1.83 1.01 -6.46
N GLY A 42 2.09 1.76 -5.39
CA GLY A 42 3.42 1.88 -4.77
C GLY A 42 3.95 0.60 -4.10
N ALA A 43 3.09 -0.38 -3.79
CA ALA A 43 3.48 -1.56 -3.00
C ALA A 43 4.57 -2.42 -3.70
N GLN A 44 4.39 -2.71 -4.98
CA GLN A 44 5.33 -3.53 -5.74
C GLN A 44 6.65 -2.79 -6.05
N PHE A 45 6.58 -1.48 -6.27
CA PHE A 45 7.76 -0.66 -6.54
C PHE A 45 8.61 -0.46 -5.29
N ALA A 46 7.97 -0.33 -4.13
CA ALA A 46 8.65 -0.30 -2.84
C ALA A 46 9.47 -1.58 -2.60
N LEU A 47 8.85 -2.76 -2.80
CA LEU A 47 9.55 -4.04 -2.70
C LEU A 47 10.72 -4.17 -3.69
N ARG A 48 10.52 -3.74 -4.93
CA ARG A 48 11.59 -3.74 -5.94
C ARG A 48 12.73 -2.80 -5.57
N ALA A 49 12.44 -1.64 -4.99
CA ALA A 49 13.45 -0.71 -4.54
C ALA A 49 14.31 -1.29 -3.40
N LEU A 50 13.67 -1.99 -2.44
CA LEU A 50 14.37 -2.69 -1.36
C LEU A 50 15.25 -3.84 -1.89
N ALA A 51 14.77 -4.63 -2.85
CA ALA A 51 15.58 -5.66 -3.50
C ALA A 51 16.81 -5.05 -4.21
N ARG A 52 16.62 -3.91 -4.89
CA ARG A 52 17.71 -3.19 -5.59
C ARG A 52 18.73 -2.55 -4.65
N SER A 53 18.33 -2.16 -3.44
CA SER A 53 19.26 -1.62 -2.44
C SER A 53 20.11 -2.69 -1.75
N GLY A 54 20.02 -3.95 -2.17
CA GLY A 54 20.82 -5.06 -1.66
C GLY A 54 20.22 -5.73 -0.42
N MET A 55 18.98 -5.42 -0.04
CA MET A 55 18.30 -6.07 1.07
C MET A 55 17.84 -7.47 0.70
N LYS A 56 18.22 -8.48 1.49
CA LYS A 56 17.71 -9.85 1.34
C LYS A 56 16.25 -9.91 1.80
N ILE A 57 15.35 -10.16 0.86
CA ILE A 57 13.92 -10.35 1.16
C ILE A 57 13.71 -11.78 1.65
N GLY A 58 13.15 -11.92 2.84
CA GLY A 58 12.75 -13.21 3.42
C GLY A 58 11.36 -13.62 2.95
N ARG A 59 10.45 -13.86 3.90
CA ARG A 59 9.05 -14.19 3.61
C ARG A 59 8.25 -12.92 3.28
N ILE A 60 7.44 -12.99 2.23
CA ILE A 60 6.49 -11.95 1.84
C ILE A 60 5.10 -12.40 2.29
N GLU A 61 4.44 -11.59 3.10
CA GLU A 61 3.09 -11.84 3.61
C GLU A 61 2.22 -10.61 3.36
N ASP A 62 1.00 -10.83 2.86
CA ASP A 62 -0.06 -9.81 2.82
C ASP A 62 -0.86 -9.88 4.13
N VAL A 63 -0.74 -8.83 4.94
CA VAL A 63 -1.45 -8.70 6.23
C VAL A 63 -2.63 -7.74 6.12
N THR A 64 -3.23 -7.61 4.94
CA THR A 64 -4.44 -6.82 4.73
C THR A 64 -5.58 -7.34 5.61
N PRO A 65 -6.21 -6.48 6.44
CA PRO A 65 -7.31 -6.91 7.29
C PRO A 65 -8.51 -7.41 6.49
N VAL A 66 -8.84 -8.70 6.64
CA VAL A 66 -10.05 -9.33 6.12
C VAL A 66 -10.97 -9.65 7.31
N PRO A 67 -12.10 -8.94 7.46
CA PRO A 67 -12.97 -9.16 8.60
C PRO A 67 -13.92 -10.35 8.34
N THR A 68 -14.26 -11.10 9.39
CA THR A 68 -15.20 -12.24 9.32
C THR A 68 -16.60 -11.79 8.92
N ASP A 69 -17.04 -10.65 9.44
CA ASP A 69 -18.21 -9.89 8.98
C ASP A 69 -17.84 -8.40 8.87
N SER A 70 -18.53 -7.63 8.04
CA SER A 70 -18.15 -6.26 7.68
C SER A 70 -19.21 -5.23 8.06
N THR A 71 -18.76 -4.01 8.43
CA THR A 71 -19.71 -2.90 8.60
C THR A 71 -20.07 -2.28 7.24
N ARG A 72 -21.06 -1.37 7.20
CA ARG A 72 -21.56 -0.82 5.94
C ARG A 72 -20.47 -0.05 5.16
N ARG A 73 -20.33 -0.33 3.86
CA ARG A 73 -19.41 0.38 2.95
C ARG A 73 -19.89 1.81 2.64
N LYS A 74 -18.94 2.70 2.34
CA LYS A 74 -19.22 4.06 1.81
C LYS A 74 -19.81 3.95 0.40
N GLY A 75 -20.78 4.81 0.07
CA GLY A 75 -21.47 4.83 -1.24
C GLY A 75 -22.96 4.46 -1.20
N GLY A 76 -23.51 4.14 -0.02
CA GLY A 76 -24.94 3.79 0.10
C GLY A 76 -25.30 2.52 -0.69
N ARG A 77 -26.59 2.31 -0.97
CA ARG A 77 -27.07 1.09 -1.66
C ARG A 77 -26.62 1.00 -3.12
N ARG A 78 -26.44 2.14 -3.78
CA ARG A 78 -26.18 2.24 -5.22
C ARG A 78 -24.71 2.52 -5.56
N GLY A 79 -23.84 2.63 -4.55
CA GLY A 79 -22.43 2.97 -4.73
C GLY A 79 -22.18 4.45 -5.05
N ARG A 80 -20.91 4.79 -5.26
CA ARG A 80 -20.50 6.11 -5.74
C ARG A 80 -20.96 6.27 -7.19
N ARG A 81 -21.79 7.29 -7.45
CA ARG A 81 -22.17 7.74 -8.80
C ARG A 81 -21.49 9.08 -9.02
N LEU A 82 -20.73 9.17 -10.11
CA LEU A 82 -20.08 10.38 -10.61
C LEU A 82 -20.97 10.98 -11.69
#